data_AF-A0A2V8IG31-F1
#
_entry.id   AF-A0A2V8IG31-F1
#
_cell.length_a   1.000
_cell.length_b   1.000
_cell.length_c   1.000
_cell.angle_alpha   90.00
_cell.angle_beta   90.00
_cell.angle_gamma   90.00
#
_symmetry.space_group_name_H-M   'P 1'
#
loop_
_entity.id
_entity.type
_entity.pdbx_description
1 polymer ?
#
loop_
_entity_poly.entity_id
_entity_poly.type
_entity_poly.pdbx_seq_one_letter_code
_entity_poly.pdbx_strand_id
1 'polypeptide(L)'
;SRYLWEKIRPLDPLPRPYRKRYTNAQAMIGLEMLKNIDAFNALSRAHAQRLTAALAGTGGVQPPPPLPGTEPVYYQYCIRAADPHTLKH
;
A
#
# COMPACT_ATOMS: atom_id res chain seq x y z
N SER A 1 0.58 37.41 2.09
CA SER A 1 0.66 36.45 0.98
C SER A 1 2.08 36.47 0.43
N ARG A 2 2.77 35.32 0.47
CA ARG A 2 4.21 35.20 0.19
C ARG A 2 4.51 35.00 -1.29
N TYR A 3 3.49 34.71 -2.10
CA TYR A 3 3.62 34.45 -3.53
C TYR A 3 2.50 35.10 -4.35
N LEU A 4 2.83 35.64 -5.53
CA LEU A 4 1.90 36.35 -6.41
C LEU A 4 0.65 35.52 -6.79
N TRP A 5 0.81 34.21 -6.94
CA TRP A 5 -0.28 33.30 -7.32
C TRP A 5 -1.37 33.18 -6.24
N GLU A 6 -1.05 33.40 -4.96
CA GLU A 6 -2.03 33.33 -3.86
C GLU A 6 -3.09 34.43 -3.97
N LYS A 7 -2.72 35.59 -4.54
CA LYS A 7 -3.67 36.68 -4.81
C LYS A 7 -4.58 36.40 -6.01
N ILE A 8 -4.13 35.56 -6.95
CA ILE A 8 -4.88 35.16 -8.16
C ILE A 8 -5.78 33.95 -7.86
N ARG A 9 -5.31 33.01 -7.03
CA ARG A 9 -6.07 31.85 -6.57
C ARG A 9 -5.57 31.38 -5.18
N PRO A 10 -6.30 31.68 -4.09
CA PRO A 10 -5.97 31.18 -2.76
C PRO A 10 -5.99 29.64 -2.73
N LEU A 11 -4.96 29.02 -2.15
CA LEU A 11 -4.93 27.59 -1.88
C LEU A 11 -5.49 27.23 -0.50
N ASP A 12 -5.84 28.23 0.31
CA ASP A 12 -6.58 28.07 1.55
C ASP A 12 -7.80 29.00 1.57
N PRO A 13 -9.03 28.45 1.61
CA PRO A 13 -9.35 27.03 1.54
C PRO A 13 -9.02 26.43 0.15
N LEU A 14 -8.50 25.20 0.13
CA LEU A 14 -8.21 24.46 -1.12
C LEU A 14 -9.45 24.49 -2.03
N PRO A 15 -9.35 24.95 -3.30
CA PRO A 15 -10.51 25.04 -4.17
C PRO A 15 -11.23 23.68 -4.30
N ARG A 16 -12.57 23.69 -4.25
CA ARG A 16 -13.40 22.48 -4.26
C ARG A 16 -13.06 21.47 -5.39
N PRO A 17 -12.69 21.88 -6.61
CA PRO A 17 -12.28 20.95 -7.66
C PRO A 17 -10.95 20.21 -7.39
N TYR A 18 -10.05 20.80 -6.61
CA TYR A 18 -8.75 20.20 -6.27
C TYR A 18 -8.91 19.08 -5.24
N ARG A 19 -9.98 19.12 -4.44
CA ARG A 19 -10.27 18.10 -3.42
C ARG A 19 -10.81 16.78 -4.00
N LYS A 20 -11.03 16.71 -5.32
CA LYS A 20 -11.61 15.55 -6.01
C LYS A 20 -10.81 15.12 -7.24
N ARG A 21 -9.65 15.74 -7.49
CA ARG A 21 -8.83 15.48 -8.67
C ARG A 21 -7.43 15.10 -8.25
N TYR A 22 -6.86 14.14 -8.96
CA TYR A 22 -5.44 13.81 -8.86
C TYR A 22 -4.64 14.97 -9.46
N THR A 23 -3.70 15.53 -8.70
CA THR A 23 -2.92 16.67 -9.18
C THR A 23 -1.92 16.24 -10.25
N ASN A 24 -1.49 17.17 -11.11
CA ASN A 24 -0.46 16.88 -12.11
C ASN A 24 0.85 16.41 -11.46
N ALA A 25 1.20 16.94 -10.28
CA ALA A 25 2.37 16.49 -9.53
C ALA A 25 2.23 15.02 -9.08
N GLN A 26 1.08 14.66 -8.51
CA GLN A 26 0.80 13.27 -8.14
C GLN A 26 0.76 12.36 -9.38
N ALA A 27 0.21 12.82 -10.51
CA ALA A 27 0.15 12.08 -11.77
C ALA A 27 1.55 11.73 -12.29
N MET A 28 2.47 12.69 -12.28
CA MET A 28 3.86 12.46 -12.70
C MET A 28 4.55 11.41 -11.82
N ILE A 29 4.38 11.49 -10.50
CA ILE A 29 4.93 10.49 -9.57
C ILE A 29 4.30 9.11 -9.83
N GLY A 30 2.98 9.06 -9.99
CA GLY A 30 2.24 7.82 -10.27
C GLY A 30 2.69 7.15 -11.56
N LEU A 31 2.98 7.92 -12.62
CA LEU A 31 3.49 7.39 -13.88
C LEU A 31 4.87 6.74 -13.73
N GLU A 32 5.79 7.35 -12.97
CA GLU A 32 7.10 6.74 -12.70
C GLU A 32 6.99 5.49 -11.81
N MET A 33 6.10 5.51 -10.81
CA MET A 33 5.82 4.32 -10.01
C MET A 33 5.19 3.20 -10.84
N LEU A 34 4.30 3.54 -11.76
CA LEU A 34 3.62 2.57 -12.62
C LEU A 34 4.60 1.78 -13.49
N LYS A 35 5.68 2.41 -13.98
CA LYS A 35 6.75 1.70 -14.71
C LYS A 35 7.42 0.58 -13.90
N ASN A 36 7.36 0.67 -12.57
CA ASN A 36 8.03 -0.24 -11.65
C ASN A 36 7.05 -1.15 -10.89
N ILE A 37 5.75 -1.06 -11.18
CA ILE A 37 4.71 -1.72 -10.38
C ILE A 37 4.90 -3.25 -10.34
N ASP A 38 5.31 -3.86 -11.44
CA ASP A 38 5.54 -5.31 -11.51
C ASP A 38 6.74 -5.74 -10.67
N ALA A 39 7.81 -4.94 -10.64
CA ALA A 39 8.97 -5.19 -9.80
C ALA A 39 8.61 -5.07 -8.30
N PHE A 40 7.81 -4.06 -7.94
CA PHE A 40 7.31 -3.92 -6.57
C PHE A 40 6.40 -5.08 -6.17
N ASN A 41 5.49 -5.50 -7.05
CA ASN A 41 4.63 -6.65 -6.83
C ASN A 41 5.44 -7.94 -6.65
N ALA A 42 6.47 -8.15 -7.47
CA ALA A 42 7.37 -9.29 -7.35
C ALA A 42 8.12 -9.29 -6.01
N LEU A 43 8.61 -8.12 -5.58
CA LEU A 43 9.29 -7.96 -4.29
C LEU A 43 8.35 -8.25 -3.11
N SER A 44 7.14 -7.70 -3.12
CA SER A 44 6.11 -7.98 -2.09
C SER A 44 5.78 -9.47 -2.02
N ARG A 45 5.65 -10.14 -3.17
CA ARG A 45 5.44 -11.60 -3.23
C ARG A 45 6.62 -12.38 -2.67
N ALA A 46 7.85 -11.99 -2.98
CA ALA A 46 9.05 -12.64 -2.44
C ALA A 46 9.13 -12.50 -0.91
N HIS A 47 8.79 -11.34 -0.36
CA HIS A 47 8.70 -11.14 1.09
C HIS A 47 7.59 -11.97 1.73
N ALA A 48 6.40 -12.01 1.12
CA ALA A 48 5.31 -12.86 1.59
C ALA A 48 5.70 -14.34 1.60
N GLN A 49 6.34 -14.84 0.54
CA GLN A 49 6.83 -16.22 0.48
C GLN A 49 7.83 -16.52 1.61
N ARG A 50 8.79 -15.61 1.83
CA ARG A 50 9.78 -15.75 2.91
C ARG A 50 9.12 -15.79 4.28
N LEU A 51 8.14 -14.92 4.54
CA LEU A 51 7.41 -14.88 5.81
C LEU A 51 6.51 -16.12 5.99
N THR A 52 5.81 -16.56 4.94
CA THR A 52 5.03 -17.80 4.95
C THR A 52 5.91 -18.99 5.33
N ALA A 53 7.09 -19.10 4.72
CA ALA A 53 8.05 -20.16 5.02
C ALA A 53 8.55 -20.08 6.48
N ALA A 54 8.84 -18.88 6.99
CA ALA A 54 9.30 -18.70 8.36
C ALA A 54 8.22 -19.01 9.42
N LEU A 55 6.94 -18.77 9.09
CA LEU A 55 5.81 -19.08 9.97
C LEU A 55 5.34 -20.53 9.87
N ALA A 56 5.83 -21.29 8.89
CA ALA A 56 5.45 -22.69 8.70
C ALA A 56 5.78 -23.51 9.96
N GLY A 57 4.80 -24.26 10.47
CA GLY A 57 4.96 -25.07 11.69
C GLY A 57 4.88 -24.28 13.00
N THR A 58 4.68 -22.96 12.96
CA THR A 58 4.41 -22.18 14.18
C THR A 58 3.00 -22.47 14.67
N GLY A 59 2.88 -23.11 15.84
CA GLY A 59 1.60 -23.46 16.44
C GLY A 59 0.73 -22.22 16.70
N GLY A 60 -0.56 -22.32 16.40
CA GLY A 60 -1.52 -21.24 16.65
C GLY A 60 -1.41 -20.05 15.69
N VAL A 61 -0.60 -20.12 14.64
CA VAL A 61 -0.52 -19.09 13.58
C VAL A 61 -0.79 -19.73 12.22
N GLN A 62 -1.61 -19.07 11.42
CA GLN A 62 -1.91 -19.46 10.04
C GLN A 62 -1.58 -18.31 9.09
N PRO A 63 -0.60 -18.50 8.18
CA PRO A 63 -0.36 -17.61 7.05
C PRO A 63 -1.62 -17.38 6.17
N PRO A 64 -1.69 -16.28 5.39
CA PRO A 64 -2.76 -16.10 4.42
C PRO A 64 -2.74 -17.25 3.41
N PRO A 65 -3.88 -17.93 3.17
CA PRO A 65 -3.93 -19.05 2.24
C PRO A 65 -3.73 -18.57 0.80
N PRO A 66 -3.21 -19.43 -0.09
CA PRO A 66 -3.22 -19.14 -1.52
C PRO A 66 -4.67 -19.07 -2.02
N LEU A 67 -4.97 -18.07 -2.85
CA LEU A 67 -6.26 -17.95 -3.53
C LEU A 67 -6.11 -18.51 -4.96
N PRO A 68 -6.80 -19.61 -5.31
CA PRO A 68 -6.65 -20.26 -6.62
C PRO A 68 -6.91 -19.29 -7.79
N GLY A 69 -6.04 -19.33 -8.79
CA GLY A 69 -6.15 -18.48 -10.00
C GLY A 69 -5.81 -17.00 -9.78
N THR A 70 -5.18 -16.65 -8.66
CA THR A 70 -4.81 -15.26 -8.36
C THR A 70 -3.31 -15.12 -8.08
N GLU A 71 -2.80 -13.91 -8.32
CA GLU A 71 -1.45 -13.49 -7.92
C GLU A 71 -1.56 -12.32 -6.93
N PRO A 72 -1.66 -12.59 -5.62
CA PRO A 72 -1.76 -11.52 -4.62
C PRO A 72 -0.51 -10.65 -4.62
N VAL A 73 -0.71 -9.34 -4.62
CA VAL A 73 0.36 -8.34 -4.45
C VAL A 73 0.69 -8.05 -2.98
N TYR A 74 -0.10 -8.63 -2.07
CA TYR A 74 0.06 -8.50 -0.62
C TYR A 74 0.16 -7.06 -0.13
N TYR A 75 -0.82 -6.21 -0.46
CA TYR A 75 -0.93 -4.87 0.14
C TYR A 75 -0.93 -4.96 1.68
N GLN A 76 -1.48 -6.05 2.21
CA GLN A 76 -1.32 -6.52 3.58
C GLN A 76 -1.07 -8.03 3.57
N TYR A 77 -0.23 -8.50 4.49
CA TYR A 77 -0.01 -9.92 4.75
C TYR A 77 -0.74 -10.27 6.06
N CYS A 78 -1.95 -10.82 5.95
CA CYS A 78 -2.82 -11.08 7.09
C CYS A 78 -2.66 -12.50 7.61
N ILE A 79 -2.16 -12.66 8.83
CA ILE A 79 -2.15 -13.95 9.53
C ILE A 79 -3.44 -14.14 10.33
N ARG A 80 -3.81 -15.39 10.60
CA ARG A 80 -4.78 -15.73 11.64
C ARG A 80 -4.01 -16.27 12.84
N ALA A 81 -4.37 -15.83 14.04
CA ALA A 81 -3.81 -16.34 15.28
C ALA A 81 -4.91 -17.00 16.11
N ALA A 82 -4.59 -18.09 16.81
CA ALA A 82 -5.51 -18.79 17.69
C ALA A 82 -5.91 -17.92 18.89
N ASP A 83 -4.98 -17.10 19.40
CA ASP A 83 -5.24 -16.08 20.41
C ASP A 83 -4.58 -14.74 20.02
N PRO A 84 -5.24 -13.93 19.18
CA PRO A 84 -4.70 -12.64 18.73
C PRO A 84 -4.45 -11.65 19.87
N HIS A 85 -5.14 -11.79 21.01
CA HIS A 85 -5.00 -10.86 22.14
C HIS A 85 -3.69 -11.06 22.91
N THR A 86 -3.04 -12.21 22.76
CA THR A 86 -1.72 -12.50 23.34
C THR A 86 -0.58 -11.98 22.49
N LEU A 87 -0.82 -11.72 21.19
CA LEU A 87 0.11 -11.08 20.27
C LEU A 87 0.09 -9.56 20.47
N LYS A 88 0.57 -9.11 21.62
CA LYS A 88 0.80 -7.68 21.88
C LYS A 88 2.26 -7.35 21.58
N HIS A 89 2.46 -6.21 20.91
CA HIS A 89 3.75 -5.55 20.82
C HIS A 89 4.17 -5.00 22.18
#